data_AF-A0A672JL38-F1
#
_entry.id   AF-A0A672JL38-F1
#
_cell.length_a   1.000
_cell.length_b   1.000
_cell.length_c   1.000
_cell.angle_alpha   90.00
_cell.angle_beta   90.00
_cell.angle_gamma   90.00
#
_symmetry.space_group_name_H-M   'P 1'
#
loop_
_entity.id
_entity.type
_entity.pdbx_description
1 polymer ?
#
loop_
_entity_poly.entity_id
_entity_poly.type
_entity_poly.pdbx_seq_one_letter_code
_entity_poly.pdbx_strand_id
1 'polypeptide(L)'
;MSLPPEWGDDQRMNFLFSDFKENRDVNTTDWDSKMDFWTALIVKSCRDRGSVCVNLQELSRTFRRKEKTPLGLATVLQSMSRCGRIQRESEFAANVDSGWLSWGVGLLLVKPLKWTFSTLLGSSRVSAEESFVVIELVKEKAAELLKAYRSSEFSSCAIVSFPELCGLSSDVCADESTLCMALLQLQRDKQVTVSVHEGEKIVKFCQPGQDRVSPVSDVDVGIYQLQRSEKLLGERVEKLNQEADRCKEEARALLRKGKKPQALRCLRGSKRVEKRADSLLAQLESIRAILDRIAQSQTDKMVVQAYQAGVAALRLSLKDVTVERAENLVDQIQELCDTQDEVNQTISGGVTAADEDMDELEEELKALLDESKPEYVSDLPAVPTSDLRPPGEPTAASLPAVHQSRLSITDEQLEEELSQLTLTDSGFQPKKATSPARRLEPAQ
;
A
#
# COMPACT_ATOMS: atom_id res chain seq x y z
N MET A 1 -22.36 -6.81 15.34
CA MET A 1 -23.50 -6.02 15.86
C MET A 1 -24.13 -6.72 17.05
N SER A 2 -24.22 -6.04 18.20
CA SER A 2 -24.98 -6.51 19.36
C SER A 2 -26.31 -5.76 19.49
N LEU A 3 -27.43 -6.43 19.26
CA LEU A 3 -28.77 -5.82 19.36
C LEU A 3 -29.18 -5.61 20.83
N PRO A 4 -29.96 -4.56 21.16
CA PRO A 4 -30.44 -4.30 22.53
C PRO A 4 -31.34 -5.44 23.07
N PRO A 5 -31.41 -5.67 24.40
CA PRO A 5 -32.28 -6.69 24.98
C PRO A 5 -33.76 -6.47 24.66
N GLU A 6 -34.20 -5.22 24.46
CA GLU A 6 -35.55 -4.87 24.01
C GLU A 6 -35.91 -5.52 22.66
N TRP A 7 -34.93 -5.92 21.84
CA TRP A 7 -35.16 -6.58 20.57
C TRP A 7 -35.87 -7.95 20.69
N GLY A 8 -35.89 -8.54 21.90
CA GLY A 8 -36.69 -9.72 22.24
C GLY A 8 -38.18 -9.43 22.48
N ASP A 9 -38.53 -8.24 22.97
CA ASP A 9 -39.90 -7.87 23.35
C ASP A 9 -40.73 -7.45 22.13
N ASP A 10 -41.68 -8.29 21.72
CA ASP A 10 -42.57 -7.98 20.59
C ASP A 10 -43.51 -6.78 20.84
N GLN A 11 -43.89 -6.48 22.07
CA GLN A 11 -44.75 -5.31 22.36
C GLN A 11 -43.93 -4.02 22.23
N ARG A 12 -42.78 -3.94 22.92
CA ARG A 12 -41.86 -2.79 22.82
C ARG A 12 -41.36 -2.59 21.39
N MET A 13 -41.03 -3.66 20.67
CA MET A 13 -40.56 -3.55 19.28
C MET A 13 -41.65 -3.18 18.28
N ASN A 14 -42.90 -3.63 18.43
CA ASN A 14 -44.00 -3.11 17.60
C ASN A 14 -44.24 -1.61 17.86
N PHE A 15 -44.15 -1.15 19.11
CA PHE A 15 -44.17 0.28 19.44
C PHE A 15 -43.01 1.04 18.76
N LEU A 16 -41.78 0.57 18.89
CA LEU A 16 -40.60 1.23 18.31
C LEU A 16 -40.61 1.25 16.77
N PHE A 17 -41.20 0.25 16.12
CA PHE A 17 -41.29 0.16 14.65
C PHE A 17 -42.42 0.99 14.04
N SER A 18 -43.48 1.30 14.80
CA SER A 18 -44.51 2.24 14.37
C SER A 18 -43.94 3.64 14.12
N ASP A 19 -44.62 4.44 13.32
CA ASP A 19 -44.20 5.81 13.02
C ASP A 19 -44.30 6.75 14.25
N PHE A 20 -43.78 7.97 14.13
CA PHE A 20 -44.00 9.03 15.12
C PHE A 20 -45.39 9.65 14.97
N LYS A 21 -45.97 10.09 16.09
CA LYS A 21 -47.20 10.90 16.09
C LYS A 21 -46.84 12.29 15.55
N GLU A 22 -47.70 12.86 14.69
CA GLU A 22 -47.47 14.16 14.04
C GLU A 22 -47.17 15.28 15.05
N ASN A 23 -47.95 15.34 16.13
CA ASN A 23 -47.74 16.28 17.23
C ASN A 23 -47.05 15.59 18.41
N ARG A 24 -45.79 15.95 18.65
CA ARG A 24 -45.01 15.50 19.83
C ARG A 24 -45.71 15.84 21.15
N ASP A 25 -46.30 17.03 21.25
CA ASP A 25 -46.80 17.58 22.51
C ASP A 25 -48.07 16.88 23.03
N VAL A 26 -48.71 16.04 22.20
CA VAL A 26 -49.81 15.15 22.60
C VAL A 26 -49.31 13.98 23.46
N ASN A 27 -48.05 13.56 23.30
CA ASN A 27 -47.43 12.51 24.09
C ASN A 27 -45.90 12.59 23.95
N THR A 28 -45.29 13.45 24.77
CA THR A 28 -43.85 13.70 24.76
C THR A 28 -43.05 12.47 25.17
N THR A 29 -43.45 11.77 26.24
CA THR A 29 -42.71 10.64 26.81
C THR A 29 -42.53 9.48 25.83
N ASP A 30 -43.58 9.08 25.09
CA ASP A 30 -43.46 8.04 24.06
C ASP A 30 -42.59 8.51 22.88
N TRP A 31 -42.75 9.76 22.47
CA TRP A 31 -42.04 10.34 21.33
C TRP A 31 -40.53 10.44 21.62
N ASP A 32 -40.18 11.00 22.78
CA ASP A 32 -38.79 11.16 23.23
C ASP A 32 -38.15 9.78 23.48
N SER A 33 -38.83 8.85 24.17
CA SER A 33 -38.32 7.49 24.40
C SER A 33 -38.07 6.71 23.10
N LYS A 34 -38.91 6.91 22.06
CA LYS A 34 -38.69 6.33 20.72
C LYS A 34 -37.52 7.01 20.00
N MET A 35 -37.40 8.33 20.12
CA MET A 35 -36.34 9.12 19.50
C MET A 35 -34.96 8.76 20.08
N ASP A 36 -34.84 8.68 21.40
CA ASP A 36 -33.58 8.34 22.09
C ASP A 36 -33.13 6.91 21.78
N PHE A 37 -34.06 5.93 21.81
CA PHE A 37 -33.75 4.55 21.44
C PHE A 37 -33.15 4.45 20.03
N TRP A 38 -33.81 5.03 19.03
CA TRP A 38 -33.32 4.96 17.65
C TRP A 38 -32.05 5.78 17.43
N THR A 39 -31.92 6.95 18.06
CA THR A 39 -30.71 7.77 17.98
C THR A 39 -29.50 7.02 18.55
N ALA A 40 -29.64 6.40 19.74
CA ALA A 40 -28.58 5.61 20.35
C ALA A 40 -28.24 4.35 19.54
N LEU A 41 -29.26 3.65 19.02
CA LEU A 41 -29.04 2.43 18.24
C LEU A 41 -28.43 2.70 16.85
N ILE A 42 -28.74 3.84 16.22
CA ILE A 42 -28.06 4.27 14.98
C ILE A 42 -26.57 4.53 15.27
N VAL A 43 -26.24 5.38 16.25
CA VAL A 43 -24.84 5.69 16.59
C VAL A 43 -24.08 4.42 17.00
N LYS A 44 -24.70 3.54 17.78
CA LYS A 44 -24.12 2.22 18.10
C LYS A 44 -23.91 1.36 16.86
N SER A 45 -24.88 1.29 15.94
CA SER A 45 -24.77 0.52 14.69
C SER A 45 -23.58 0.97 13.82
N CYS A 46 -23.29 2.27 13.79
CA CYS A 46 -22.15 2.83 13.10
C CYS A 46 -20.83 2.42 13.79
N ARG A 47 -20.75 2.63 15.12
CA ARG A 47 -19.56 2.30 15.94
C ARG A 47 -19.25 0.80 15.94
N ASP A 48 -20.27 -0.07 16.03
CA ASP A 48 -20.19 -1.55 15.88
C ASP A 48 -19.66 -2.00 14.48
N ARG A 49 -19.55 -1.09 13.51
CA ARG A 49 -19.03 -1.33 12.14
C ARG A 49 -17.77 -0.54 11.79
N GLY A 50 -17.34 0.39 12.63
CA GLY A 50 -16.28 1.34 12.31
C GLY A 50 -16.63 2.43 11.27
N SER A 51 -17.86 2.44 10.75
CA SER A 51 -18.33 3.46 9.79
C SER A 51 -18.73 4.75 10.50
N VAL A 52 -18.53 5.89 9.83
CA VAL A 52 -18.99 7.22 10.27
C VAL A 52 -20.15 7.78 9.45
N CYS A 53 -20.57 7.09 8.37
CA CYS A 53 -21.66 7.52 7.48
C CYS A 53 -22.85 6.54 7.53
N VAL A 54 -24.06 7.07 7.35
CA VAL A 54 -25.32 6.29 7.26
C VAL A 54 -26.29 6.87 6.25
N ASN A 55 -27.10 6.00 5.63
CA ASN A 55 -28.26 6.38 4.83
C ASN A 55 -29.51 5.62 5.25
N LEU A 56 -30.69 6.17 4.94
CA LEU A 56 -31.98 5.61 5.35
C LEU A 56 -32.24 4.20 4.78
N GLN A 57 -31.78 3.92 3.56
CA GLN A 57 -31.92 2.61 2.91
C GLN A 57 -31.13 1.53 3.66
N GLU A 58 -29.90 1.84 4.09
CA GLU A 58 -29.04 0.93 4.86
C GLU A 58 -29.60 0.66 6.26
N LEU A 59 -30.02 1.71 6.98
CA LEU A 59 -30.64 1.56 8.30
C LEU A 59 -31.93 0.73 8.23
N SER A 60 -32.73 0.92 7.17
CA SER A 60 -33.94 0.13 6.92
C SER A 60 -33.64 -1.35 6.67
N ARG A 61 -32.56 -1.69 5.95
CA ARG A 61 -32.09 -3.08 5.80
C ARG A 61 -31.56 -3.66 7.12
N THR A 62 -30.75 -2.87 7.83
CA THR A 62 -30.04 -3.28 9.04
C THR A 62 -30.98 -3.57 10.21
N PHE A 63 -32.00 -2.73 10.39
CA PHE A 63 -32.98 -2.86 11.47
C PHE A 63 -34.23 -3.63 11.05
N ARG A 64 -34.15 -4.51 10.05
CA ARG A 64 -35.27 -5.35 9.61
C ARG A 64 -35.56 -6.44 10.65
N ARG A 65 -36.82 -6.57 11.10
CA ARG A 65 -37.25 -7.55 12.12
C ARG A 65 -38.60 -8.15 11.72
N LYS A 66 -38.66 -9.48 11.59
CA LYS A 66 -39.87 -10.22 11.15
C LYS A 66 -40.47 -9.61 9.86
N GLU A 67 -39.64 -9.49 8.83
CA GLU A 67 -39.90 -8.83 7.53
C GLU A 67 -40.26 -7.33 7.54
N LYS A 68 -40.64 -6.75 8.68
CA LYS A 68 -40.90 -5.31 8.85
C LYS A 68 -39.61 -4.50 8.95
N THR A 69 -39.68 -3.23 8.58
CA THR A 69 -38.67 -2.19 8.88
C THR A 69 -39.27 -1.13 9.82
N PRO A 70 -38.47 -0.33 10.53
CA PRO A 70 -38.99 0.71 11.41
C PRO A 70 -39.37 1.96 10.59
N LEU A 71 -40.62 2.40 10.69
CA LEU A 71 -41.16 3.47 9.85
C LEU A 71 -40.55 4.84 10.18
N GLY A 72 -40.35 5.11 11.47
CA GLY A 72 -39.90 6.42 11.96
C GLY A 72 -38.43 6.79 11.69
N LEU A 73 -37.63 5.95 11.00
CA LEU A 73 -36.20 6.21 10.80
C LEU A 73 -35.91 7.53 10.06
N ALA A 74 -36.76 7.92 9.10
CA ALA A 74 -36.61 9.20 8.40
C ALA A 74 -36.78 10.40 9.37
N THR A 75 -37.76 10.32 10.27
CA THR A 75 -38.02 11.31 11.32
C THR A 75 -36.88 11.39 12.33
N VAL A 76 -36.24 10.25 12.65
CA VAL A 76 -35.05 10.19 13.50
C VAL A 76 -33.87 10.89 12.83
N LEU A 77 -33.55 10.56 11.57
CA LEU A 77 -32.47 11.23 10.83
C LEU A 77 -32.71 12.74 10.71
N GLN A 78 -33.95 13.16 10.38
CA GLN A 78 -34.31 14.58 10.32
C GLN A 78 -34.15 15.28 11.68
N SER A 79 -34.51 14.60 12.79
CA SER A 79 -34.33 15.12 14.16
C SER A 79 -32.84 15.23 14.53
N MET A 80 -32.06 14.18 14.27
CA MET A 80 -30.60 14.13 14.48
C MET A 80 -29.87 15.21 13.67
N SER A 81 -30.33 15.50 12.45
CA SER A 81 -29.79 16.56 11.61
C SER A 81 -30.14 17.94 12.16
N ARG A 82 -31.40 18.17 12.53
CA ARG A 82 -31.86 19.43 13.15
C ARG A 82 -31.14 19.75 14.47
N CYS A 83 -30.71 18.75 15.24
CA CYS A 83 -29.92 18.95 16.46
C CYS A 83 -28.40 18.83 16.27
N GLY A 84 -27.90 18.77 15.03
CA GLY A 84 -26.47 18.80 14.71
C GLY A 84 -25.68 17.53 15.09
N ARG A 85 -26.35 16.41 15.38
CA ARG A 85 -25.69 15.10 15.62
C ARG A 85 -25.23 14.44 14.32
N ILE A 86 -25.93 14.71 13.22
CA ILE A 86 -25.55 14.30 11.87
C ILE A 86 -25.63 15.48 10.90
N GLN A 87 -24.85 15.44 9.82
CA GLN A 87 -24.88 16.42 8.73
C GLN A 87 -24.91 15.70 7.38
N ARG A 88 -25.47 16.29 6.30
CA ARG A 88 -25.33 15.67 4.97
C ARG A 88 -23.85 15.60 4.60
N GLU A 89 -23.43 14.52 3.96
CA GLU A 89 -22.01 14.34 3.59
C GLU A 89 -21.47 15.47 2.69
N SER A 90 -22.28 15.93 1.75
CA SER A 90 -21.97 17.07 0.88
C SER A 90 -21.85 18.41 1.62
N GLU A 91 -22.66 18.63 2.66
CA GLU A 91 -22.57 19.81 3.52
C GLU A 91 -21.35 19.73 4.43
N PHE A 92 -21.04 18.56 4.99
CA PHE A 92 -19.88 18.34 5.85
C PHE A 92 -18.58 18.63 5.08
N ALA A 93 -18.44 18.08 3.87
CA ALA A 93 -17.31 18.35 2.98
C ALA A 93 -17.24 19.84 2.58
N ALA A 94 -18.34 20.46 2.15
CA ALA A 94 -18.34 21.86 1.68
C ALA A 94 -18.01 22.91 2.76
N ASN A 95 -17.93 22.52 4.04
CA ASN A 95 -17.63 23.40 5.18
C ASN A 95 -16.12 23.50 5.51
N VAL A 96 -15.23 23.11 4.59
CA VAL A 96 -13.76 23.20 4.71
C VAL A 96 -13.19 24.07 3.59
N ASP A 97 -12.13 24.84 3.88
CA ASP A 97 -11.51 25.78 2.93
C ASP A 97 -10.96 25.10 1.67
N SER A 98 -10.80 25.88 0.60
CA SER A 98 -10.52 25.48 -0.79
C SER A 98 -9.33 24.55 -1.08
N GLY A 99 -8.55 24.11 -0.08
CA GLY A 99 -7.46 23.13 -0.19
C GLY A 99 -7.88 21.67 -0.39
N TRP A 100 -9.01 21.24 0.23
CA TRP A 100 -9.86 20.10 -0.32
C TRP A 100 -12.12 20.57 -2.76
N LEU A 101 -12.70 21.76 -3.11
CA LEU A 101 -13.45 22.01 -4.33
C LEU A 101 -12.52 21.90 -5.56
N SER A 102 -11.20 21.79 -5.30
CA SER A 102 -10.14 21.35 -6.21
C SER A 102 -9.65 19.90 -5.98
N TRP A 103 -10.29 19.11 -5.10
CA TRP A 103 -9.65 17.98 -4.39
C TRP A 103 -9.76 16.62 -5.09
N GLY A 104 -10.73 16.48 -6.01
CA GLY A 104 -10.94 15.26 -6.80
C GLY A 104 -11.00 13.97 -5.96
N VAL A 105 -11.78 13.93 -4.88
CA VAL A 105 -12.05 12.65 -4.19
C VAL A 105 -12.91 11.76 -5.09
N GLY A 106 -12.56 10.48 -5.21
CA GLY A 106 -13.13 9.52 -6.16
C GLY A 106 -14.61 9.15 -5.97
N LEU A 107 -15.34 9.85 -5.12
CA LEU A 107 -16.78 9.64 -4.90
C LEU A 107 -17.65 9.98 -6.14
N LEU A 108 -17.07 10.64 -7.15
CA LEU A 108 -17.76 11.03 -8.39
C LEU A 108 -17.38 10.20 -9.62
N LEU A 109 -17.25 8.89 -9.45
CA LEU A 109 -17.45 7.95 -10.58
C LEU A 109 -18.90 7.96 -11.13
N VAL A 110 -19.82 8.74 -10.54
CA VAL A 110 -21.21 8.89 -10.99
C VAL A 110 -21.63 10.37 -11.20
N LYS A 111 -21.13 10.96 -12.28
CA LYS A 111 -21.69 12.13 -13.02
C LYS A 111 -21.78 13.49 -12.27
N PRO A 112 -21.03 14.52 -12.72
CA PRO A 112 -21.04 15.88 -12.13
C PRO A 112 -22.25 16.72 -12.55
N LEU A 113 -23.49 16.22 -12.34
CA LEU A 113 -24.74 16.87 -12.79
C LEU A 113 -25.88 16.89 -11.76
N LYS A 114 -25.68 16.41 -10.53
CA LYS A 114 -26.68 16.49 -9.44
C LYS A 114 -26.37 17.53 -8.34
N TRP A 115 -25.14 18.02 -8.25
CA TRP A 115 -24.67 18.83 -7.12
C TRP A 115 -25.24 20.26 -7.06
N THR A 116 -25.78 20.78 -8.18
CA THR A 116 -26.14 22.20 -8.33
C THR A 116 -27.62 22.55 -8.14
N PHE A 117 -28.49 21.59 -7.78
CA PHE A 117 -29.95 21.83 -7.71
C PHE A 117 -30.65 21.47 -6.39
N SER A 118 -30.07 20.63 -5.52
CA SER A 118 -30.71 20.29 -4.23
C SER A 118 -30.58 21.40 -3.18
N THR A 119 -29.55 22.24 -3.24
CA THR A 119 -29.30 23.32 -2.27
C THR A 119 -30.19 24.56 -2.48
N LEU A 120 -30.80 24.71 -3.66
CA LEU A 120 -31.68 25.85 -4.00
C LEU A 120 -33.17 25.60 -3.74
N LEU A 121 -33.55 24.37 -3.38
CA LEU A 121 -34.92 24.02 -2.99
C LEU A 121 -34.87 23.24 -1.67
N GLY A 122 -35.16 23.94 -0.57
CA GLY A 122 -35.06 23.45 0.80
C GLY A 122 -36.02 22.30 1.15
N SER A 123 -35.82 21.12 0.57
CA SER A 123 -36.48 19.89 0.99
C SER A 123 -36.01 19.49 2.37
N SER A 124 -36.91 19.59 3.35
CA SER A 124 -36.75 19.06 4.69
C SER A 124 -36.90 17.54 4.77
N ARG A 125 -37.25 16.88 3.66
CA ARG A 125 -37.41 15.42 3.57
C ARG A 125 -36.07 14.75 3.23
N VAL A 126 -35.68 13.79 4.07
CA VAL A 126 -34.54 12.89 3.87
C VAL A 126 -34.81 11.97 2.66
N SER A 127 -33.86 11.87 1.74
CA SER A 127 -33.94 10.88 0.65
C SER A 127 -33.40 9.51 1.08
N ALA A 128 -33.89 8.42 0.47
CA ALA A 128 -33.52 7.05 0.84
C ALA A 128 -32.02 6.76 0.65
N GLU A 129 -31.42 7.36 -0.38
CA GLU A 129 -30.02 7.21 -0.79
C GLU A 129 -29.10 8.31 -0.21
N GLU A 130 -29.63 9.19 0.64
CA GLU A 130 -28.89 10.35 1.16
C GLU A 130 -27.98 9.94 2.32
N SER A 131 -26.69 10.24 2.17
CA SER A 131 -25.64 9.93 3.14
C SER A 131 -25.50 11.06 4.17
N PHE A 132 -25.49 10.67 5.44
CA PHE A 132 -25.29 11.54 6.60
C PHE A 132 -24.08 11.10 7.41
N VAL A 133 -23.22 12.07 7.70
CA VAL A 133 -22.01 11.93 8.52
C VAL A 133 -22.39 12.08 9.98
N VAL A 134 -21.98 11.12 10.83
CA VAL A 134 -22.22 11.13 12.28
C VAL A 134 -21.09 11.88 12.99
N ILE A 135 -21.38 13.10 13.43
CA ILE A 135 -20.37 14.09 13.87
C ILE A 135 -19.59 13.62 15.11
N GLU A 136 -20.23 12.85 16.00
CA GLU A 136 -19.58 12.21 17.16
C GLU A 136 -18.49 11.23 16.73
N LEU A 137 -18.82 10.33 15.80
CA LEU A 137 -17.95 9.23 15.38
C LEU A 137 -16.81 9.72 14.47
N VAL A 138 -17.04 10.75 13.65
CA VAL A 138 -15.93 11.37 12.90
C VAL A 138 -14.92 12.00 13.85
N LYS A 139 -15.35 12.61 14.97
CA LYS A 139 -14.42 13.17 15.96
C LYS A 139 -13.65 12.09 16.73
N GLU A 140 -14.28 10.96 17.03
CA GLU A 140 -13.60 9.77 17.54
C GLU A 140 -12.52 9.31 16.54
N LYS A 141 -12.88 9.08 15.27
CA LYS A 141 -11.95 8.61 14.23
C LYS A 141 -10.84 9.62 13.91
N ALA A 142 -11.13 10.92 13.93
CA ALA A 142 -10.12 11.98 13.80
C ALA A 142 -9.08 11.94 14.93
N ALA A 143 -9.54 11.78 16.18
CA ALA A 143 -8.64 11.67 17.34
C ALA A 143 -7.83 10.37 17.34
N GLU A 144 -8.43 9.25 16.94
CA GLU A 144 -7.74 7.96 16.77
C GLU A 144 -6.70 8.01 15.65
N LEU A 145 -7.02 8.61 14.50
CA LEU A 145 -6.11 8.78 13.36
C LEU A 145 -4.90 9.65 13.73
N LEU A 146 -5.13 10.79 14.38
CA LEU A 146 -4.07 11.68 14.84
C LEU A 146 -3.20 11.02 15.92
N LYS A 147 -3.77 10.13 16.74
CA LYS A 147 -3.02 9.31 17.70
C LYS A 147 -2.17 8.27 16.96
N ALA A 148 -2.73 7.53 16.00
CA ALA A 148 -2.03 6.51 15.23
C ALA A 148 -0.79 7.08 14.52
N TYR A 149 -0.96 8.21 13.81
CA TYR A 149 0.15 8.98 13.23
C TYR A 149 1.23 9.33 14.27
N ARG A 150 0.86 9.89 15.42
CA ARG A 150 1.80 10.25 16.50
C ARG A 150 2.50 9.05 17.16
N SER A 151 1.99 7.83 16.99
CA SER A 151 2.63 6.59 17.46
C SER A 151 3.37 5.80 16.37
N SER A 152 3.39 6.30 15.14
CA SER A 152 3.98 5.62 13.97
C SER A 152 5.39 6.12 13.64
N GLU A 153 6.07 5.41 12.75
CA GLU A 153 7.33 5.86 12.13
C GLU A 153 7.18 7.23 11.44
N PHE A 154 6.00 7.54 10.89
CA PHE A 154 5.68 8.83 10.29
C PHE A 154 5.59 9.99 11.28
N SER A 155 5.73 9.77 12.59
CA SER A 155 5.66 10.84 13.60
C SER A 155 6.78 11.90 13.48
N SER A 156 7.88 11.58 12.79
CA SER A 156 8.93 12.52 12.37
C SER A 156 8.68 13.16 11.00
N CYS A 157 7.78 12.59 10.19
CA CYS A 157 7.48 13.03 8.83
C CYS A 157 6.38 14.09 8.86
N ALA A 158 6.73 15.36 8.63
CA ALA A 158 5.74 16.44 8.62
C ALA A 158 4.64 16.27 7.54
N ILE A 159 4.94 15.51 6.48
CA ILE A 159 4.03 15.13 5.41
C ILE A 159 4.00 13.60 5.27
N VAL A 160 2.82 13.05 4.99
CA VAL A 160 2.60 11.62 4.67
C VAL A 160 1.78 11.51 3.38
N SER A 161 2.07 10.52 2.53
CA SER A 161 1.25 10.26 1.34
C SER A 161 -0.13 9.70 1.70
N PHE A 162 -1.14 9.91 0.86
CA PHE A 162 -2.46 9.30 1.07
C PHE A 162 -2.43 7.76 1.06
N PRO A 163 -1.68 7.07 0.17
CA PRO A 163 -1.55 5.60 0.23
C PRO A 163 -0.92 5.08 1.53
N GLU A 164 0.13 5.72 2.05
CA GLU A 164 0.75 5.34 3.33
C GLU A 164 -0.21 5.61 4.50
N LEU A 165 -0.98 6.69 4.43
CA LEU A 165 -2.00 7.00 5.42
C LEU A 165 -3.17 6.00 5.38
N CYS A 166 -3.56 5.47 4.21
CA CYS A 166 -4.50 4.35 4.12
C CYS A 166 -3.94 3.08 4.80
N GLY A 167 -2.64 2.79 4.63
CA GLY A 167 -1.96 1.71 5.35
C GLY A 167 -1.99 1.90 6.87
N LEU A 168 -1.49 3.04 7.33
CA LEU A 168 -1.43 3.44 8.75
C LEU A 168 -2.81 3.47 9.44
N SER A 169 -3.86 3.85 8.71
CA SER A 169 -5.21 3.98 9.26
C SER A 169 -6.09 2.72 9.12
N SER A 170 -5.58 1.62 8.57
CA SER A 170 -6.35 0.40 8.31
C SER A 170 -6.99 -0.23 9.57
N ASP A 171 -6.34 -0.15 10.74
CA ASP A 171 -6.91 -0.57 12.03
C ASP A 171 -7.88 0.47 12.66
N VAL A 172 -7.91 1.70 12.13
CA VAL A 172 -8.67 2.84 12.67
C VAL A 172 -9.92 3.10 11.85
N CYS A 173 -9.79 3.22 10.53
CA CYS A 173 -10.83 3.61 9.59
C CYS A 173 -11.31 2.37 8.81
N ALA A 174 -12.62 2.09 8.83
CA ALA A 174 -13.17 0.92 8.16
C ALA A 174 -13.07 0.96 6.62
N ASP A 175 -12.93 2.16 6.04
CA ASP A 175 -12.75 2.42 4.61
C ASP A 175 -12.10 3.79 4.35
N GLU A 176 -11.70 4.03 3.09
CA GLU A 176 -11.14 5.32 2.65
C GLU A 176 -12.12 6.50 2.85
N SER A 177 -13.43 6.23 2.85
CA SER A 177 -14.46 7.25 3.11
C SER A 177 -14.39 7.74 4.56
N THR A 178 -14.29 6.80 5.50
CA THR A 178 -14.10 7.08 6.93
C THR A 178 -12.80 7.83 7.18
N LEU A 179 -11.71 7.47 6.48
CA LEU A 179 -10.45 8.22 6.50
C LEU A 179 -10.62 9.66 5.98
N CYS A 180 -11.30 9.85 4.84
CA CYS A 180 -11.57 11.17 4.29
C CYS A 180 -12.39 12.05 5.24
N MET A 181 -13.43 11.50 5.90
CA MET A 181 -14.23 12.26 6.87
C MET A 181 -13.43 12.61 8.13
N ALA A 182 -12.62 11.68 8.66
CA ALA A 182 -11.73 11.93 9.79
C ALA A 182 -10.72 13.04 9.48
N LEU A 183 -10.14 13.04 8.27
CA LEU A 183 -9.21 14.08 7.83
C LEU A 183 -9.88 15.43 7.56
N LEU A 184 -11.10 15.47 7.01
CA LEU A 184 -11.89 16.70 6.89
C LEU A 184 -12.15 17.34 8.27
N GLN A 185 -12.45 16.53 9.29
CA GLN A 185 -12.57 17.00 10.68
C GLN A 185 -11.22 17.50 11.22
N LEU A 186 -10.11 16.79 11.00
CA LEU A 186 -8.78 17.27 11.39
C LEU A 186 -8.38 18.58 10.68
N GLN A 187 -8.79 18.79 9.42
CA GLN A 187 -8.53 20.03 8.69
C GLN A 187 -9.41 21.18 9.21
N ARG A 188 -10.67 20.90 9.56
CA ARG A 188 -11.57 21.82 10.26
C ARG A 188 -11.01 22.25 11.62
N ASP A 189 -10.43 21.32 12.37
CA ASP A 189 -9.77 21.54 13.66
C ASP A 189 -8.35 22.13 13.51
N LYS A 190 -7.86 22.29 12.27
CA LYS A 190 -6.54 22.83 11.89
C LYS A 190 -5.33 22.00 12.34
N GLN A 191 -5.57 20.69 12.52
CA GLN A 191 -4.56 19.68 12.83
C GLN A 191 -3.85 19.11 11.59
N VAL A 192 -4.50 19.16 10.41
CA VAL A 192 -3.90 18.75 9.13
C VAL A 192 -4.21 19.73 8.00
N THR A 193 -3.38 19.74 6.97
CA THR A 193 -3.63 20.38 5.67
C THR A 193 -3.36 19.37 4.57
N VAL A 194 -4.31 19.21 3.65
CA VAL A 194 -4.15 18.33 2.48
C VAL A 194 -3.88 19.14 1.23
N SER A 195 -2.94 18.67 0.40
CA SER A 195 -2.61 19.23 -0.90
C SER A 195 -2.39 18.11 -1.94
N VAL A 196 -2.21 18.51 -3.21
CA VAL A 196 -1.93 17.61 -4.32
C VAL A 196 -0.64 18.06 -5.00
N HIS A 197 0.32 17.14 -5.14
CA HIS A 197 1.63 17.39 -5.77
C HIS A 197 1.92 16.25 -6.73
N GLU A 198 2.34 16.55 -7.97
CA GLU A 198 2.59 15.54 -9.02
C GLU A 198 1.37 14.61 -9.34
N GLY A 199 0.17 14.97 -8.89
CA GLY A 199 -1.06 14.16 -8.97
C GLY A 199 -1.32 13.26 -7.75
N GLU A 200 -0.32 13.10 -6.87
CA GLU A 200 -0.44 12.41 -5.59
C GLU A 200 -1.05 13.33 -4.52
N LYS A 201 -1.82 12.75 -3.59
CA LYS A 201 -2.41 13.45 -2.44
C LYS A 201 -1.48 13.28 -1.24
N ILE A 202 -1.15 14.39 -0.59
CA ILE A 202 -0.27 14.42 0.58
C ILE A 202 -0.94 15.16 1.75
N VAL A 203 -0.67 14.71 2.97
CA VAL A 203 -1.27 15.23 4.20
C VAL A 203 -0.16 15.77 5.10
N LYS A 204 -0.13 17.08 5.32
CA LYS A 204 0.73 17.73 6.30
C LYS A 204 0.06 17.71 7.67
N PHE A 205 0.77 17.27 8.71
CA PHE A 205 0.28 17.22 10.09
C PHE A 205 0.89 18.33 10.97
N CYS A 206 0.13 18.81 11.95
CA CYS A 206 0.62 19.73 12.99
C CYS A 206 1.81 19.11 13.75
N GLN A 207 2.91 19.86 13.89
CA GLN A 207 4.08 19.37 14.61
C GLN A 207 3.89 19.36 16.13
N PRO A 208 4.66 18.55 16.89
CA PRO A 208 4.64 18.59 18.35
C PRO A 208 4.90 20.01 18.87
N GLY A 209 3.98 20.53 19.70
CA GLY A 209 4.05 21.90 20.21
C GLY A 209 3.43 22.99 19.31
N GLN A 210 2.90 22.64 18.13
CA GLN A 210 2.09 23.55 17.31
C GLN A 210 0.60 23.29 17.54
N ASP A 211 -0.15 24.33 17.97
CA ASP A 211 -1.61 24.29 18.12
C ASP A 211 -2.37 24.23 16.78
N ARG A 212 -1.68 24.52 15.67
CA ARG A 212 -2.22 24.55 14.30
C ARG A 212 -1.14 24.20 13.30
N VAL A 213 -1.52 23.43 12.29
CA VAL A 213 -0.69 23.17 11.10
C VAL A 213 -0.47 24.47 10.29
N SER A 214 0.70 24.61 9.69
CA SER A 214 0.95 25.63 8.65
C SER A 214 0.45 25.16 7.27
N PRO A 215 0.30 26.05 6.28
CA PRO A 215 0.27 25.64 4.88
C PRO A 215 1.48 24.76 4.51
N VAL A 216 1.32 23.97 3.45
CA VAL A 216 2.44 23.27 2.79
C VAL A 216 3.30 24.30 2.06
N SER A 217 4.62 24.21 2.23
CA SER A 217 5.63 25.03 1.58
C SER A 217 6.54 24.19 0.69
N ASP A 218 7.23 24.83 -0.25
CA ASP A 218 8.17 24.17 -1.17
C ASP A 218 9.26 23.36 -0.45
N VAL A 219 9.61 23.74 0.79
CA VAL A 219 10.56 23.02 1.64
C VAL A 219 9.93 21.77 2.25
N ASP A 220 8.66 21.80 2.65
CA ASP A 220 7.96 20.58 3.09
C ASP A 220 7.84 19.57 1.94
N VAL A 221 7.53 20.05 0.73
CA VAL A 221 7.44 19.22 -0.49
C VAL A 221 8.82 18.63 -0.82
N GLY A 222 9.88 19.42 -0.74
CA GLY A 222 11.25 18.94 -0.94
C GLY A 222 11.73 17.92 0.09
N ILE A 223 11.26 18.02 1.34
CA ILE A 223 11.51 17.02 2.38
C ILE A 223 10.75 15.72 2.08
N TYR A 224 9.47 15.82 1.72
CA TYR A 224 8.66 14.68 1.28
C TYR A 224 9.29 13.96 0.06
N GLN A 225 9.79 14.72 -0.91
CA GLN A 225 10.54 14.21 -2.07
C GLN A 225 11.82 13.47 -1.64
N LEU A 226 12.61 14.00 -0.71
CA LEU A 226 13.79 13.30 -0.15
C LEU A 226 13.41 11.98 0.55
N GLN A 227 12.32 11.96 1.32
CA GLN A 227 11.82 10.75 2.00
C GLN A 227 11.36 9.68 0.99
N ARG A 228 10.64 10.07 -0.07
CA ARG A 228 10.26 9.19 -1.17
C ARG A 228 11.49 8.66 -1.92
N SER A 229 12.52 9.48 -2.13
CA SER A 229 13.79 9.05 -2.72
C SER A 229 14.60 8.10 -1.81
N GLU A 230 14.60 8.29 -0.48
CA GLU A 230 15.23 7.35 0.46
C GLU A 230 14.61 5.95 0.32
N LYS A 231 13.28 5.88 0.38
CA LYS A 231 12.51 4.64 0.25
C LYS A 231 12.79 3.92 -1.08
N LEU A 232 12.79 4.67 -2.19
CA LEU A 232 13.02 4.15 -3.53
C LEU A 232 14.46 3.63 -3.71
N LEU A 233 15.47 4.36 -3.21
CA LEU A 233 16.86 3.91 -3.24
C LEU A 233 17.09 2.68 -2.36
N GLY A 234 16.51 2.64 -1.16
CA GLY A 234 16.55 1.46 -0.30
C GLY A 234 15.97 0.21 -0.98
N GLU A 235 14.80 0.36 -1.61
CA GLU A 235 14.21 -0.71 -2.43
C GLU A 235 15.07 -1.12 -3.63
N ARG A 236 15.76 -0.17 -4.31
CA ARG A 236 16.60 -0.48 -5.48
C ARG A 236 17.88 -1.20 -5.06
N VAL A 237 18.53 -0.76 -3.98
CA VAL A 237 19.70 -1.41 -3.36
C VAL A 237 19.39 -2.85 -2.99
N GLU A 238 18.29 -3.09 -2.27
CA GLU A 238 17.89 -4.44 -1.85
C GLU A 238 17.69 -5.37 -3.05
N LYS A 239 17.03 -4.88 -4.12
CA LYS A 239 16.85 -5.62 -5.38
C LYS A 239 18.17 -5.92 -6.11
N LEU A 240 19.18 -5.04 -6.01
CA LEU A 240 20.52 -5.27 -6.58
C LEU A 240 21.30 -6.30 -5.75
N ASN A 241 21.25 -6.22 -4.42
CA ASN A 241 21.92 -7.20 -3.54
C ASN A 241 21.40 -8.62 -3.79
N GLN A 242 20.08 -8.79 -3.85
CA GLN A 242 19.43 -10.08 -4.19
C GLN A 242 19.82 -10.60 -5.59
N GLU A 243 20.08 -9.70 -6.55
CA GLU A 243 20.57 -10.07 -7.88
C GLU A 243 22.05 -10.51 -7.87
N ALA A 244 22.90 -9.82 -7.11
CA ALA A 244 24.30 -10.21 -6.90
C ALA A 244 24.41 -11.57 -6.20
N ASP A 245 23.68 -11.79 -5.11
CA ASP A 245 23.65 -13.08 -4.41
C ASP A 245 23.19 -14.23 -5.32
N ARG A 246 22.17 -14.00 -6.16
CA ARG A 246 21.75 -14.96 -7.18
C ARG A 246 22.87 -15.26 -8.18
N CYS A 247 23.61 -14.25 -8.65
CA CYS A 247 24.77 -14.47 -9.52
C CYS A 247 25.92 -15.23 -8.83
N LYS A 248 26.15 -15.02 -7.53
CA LYS A 248 27.11 -15.80 -6.72
C LYS A 248 26.64 -17.25 -6.52
N GLU A 249 25.34 -17.49 -6.31
CA GLU A 249 24.78 -18.85 -6.26
C GLU A 249 24.89 -19.58 -7.61
N GLU A 250 24.61 -18.90 -8.72
CA GLU A 250 24.83 -19.43 -10.07
C GLU A 250 26.31 -19.75 -10.31
N ALA A 251 27.24 -18.88 -9.89
CA ALA A 251 28.68 -19.13 -9.97
C ALA A 251 29.09 -20.37 -9.14
N ARG A 252 28.64 -20.46 -7.87
CA ARG A 252 28.83 -21.64 -7.00
C ARG A 252 28.25 -22.91 -7.67
N ALA A 253 27.09 -22.84 -8.32
CA ALA A 253 26.46 -23.98 -9.00
C ALA A 253 27.19 -24.39 -10.31
N LEU A 254 27.77 -23.43 -11.04
CA LEU A 254 28.59 -23.68 -12.23
C LEU A 254 29.97 -24.25 -11.87
N LEU A 255 30.56 -23.81 -10.75
CA LEU A 255 31.78 -24.37 -10.15
C LEU A 255 31.62 -25.84 -9.80
N ARG A 256 30.55 -26.22 -9.08
CA ARG A 256 30.22 -27.63 -8.78
C ARG A 256 30.07 -28.51 -10.04
N LYS A 257 29.72 -27.90 -11.18
CA LYS A 257 29.61 -28.54 -12.51
C LYS A 257 30.92 -28.47 -13.32
N GLY A 258 32.03 -28.04 -12.73
CA GLY A 258 33.35 -27.91 -13.37
C GLY A 258 33.49 -26.73 -14.36
N LYS A 259 32.47 -25.88 -14.51
CA LYS A 259 32.39 -24.86 -15.58
C LYS A 259 33.06 -23.53 -15.19
N LYS A 260 34.34 -23.58 -14.78
CA LYS A 260 35.13 -22.40 -14.33
C LYS A 260 34.91 -21.11 -15.15
N PRO A 261 35.03 -21.10 -16.51
CA PRO A 261 34.87 -19.86 -17.29
C PRO A 261 33.43 -19.32 -17.30
N GLN A 262 32.42 -20.16 -17.06
CA GLN A 262 31.03 -19.70 -16.92
C GLN A 262 30.79 -19.12 -15.52
N ALA A 263 31.32 -19.75 -14.47
CA ALA A 263 31.27 -19.21 -13.11
C ALA A 263 31.98 -17.85 -12.98
N LEU A 264 33.18 -17.71 -13.56
CA LEU A 264 33.89 -16.42 -13.62
C LEU A 264 33.06 -15.34 -14.35
N ARG A 265 32.29 -15.69 -15.39
CA ARG A 265 31.38 -14.73 -16.05
C ARG A 265 30.25 -14.27 -15.11
N CYS A 266 29.68 -15.18 -14.32
CA CYS A 266 28.66 -14.84 -13.33
C CYS A 266 29.22 -13.93 -12.22
N LEU A 267 30.44 -14.19 -11.71
CA LEU A 267 31.08 -13.30 -10.73
C LEU A 267 31.38 -11.89 -11.30
N ARG A 268 31.81 -11.79 -12.57
CA ARG A 268 31.93 -10.46 -13.24
C ARG A 268 30.60 -9.74 -13.39
N GLY A 269 29.48 -10.47 -13.39
CA GLY A 269 28.15 -9.90 -13.26
C GLY A 269 27.93 -9.37 -11.84
N SER A 270 28.10 -10.24 -10.84
CA SER A 270 27.92 -9.93 -9.41
C SER A 270 28.70 -8.68 -8.98
N LYS A 271 30.02 -8.64 -9.20
CA LYS A 271 30.89 -7.51 -8.83
C LYS A 271 30.48 -6.18 -9.49
N ARG A 272 29.83 -6.22 -10.66
CA ARG A 272 29.26 -5.03 -11.33
C ARG A 272 27.93 -4.59 -10.73
N VAL A 273 27.11 -5.52 -10.25
CA VAL A 273 25.84 -5.25 -9.56
C VAL A 273 26.12 -4.71 -8.16
N GLU A 274 27.05 -5.31 -7.43
CA GLU A 274 27.52 -4.88 -6.10
C GLU A 274 28.07 -3.45 -6.16
N LYS A 275 28.97 -3.14 -7.11
CA LYS A 275 29.51 -1.78 -7.29
C LYS A 275 28.43 -0.72 -7.59
N ARG A 276 27.25 -1.11 -8.09
CA ARG A 276 26.08 -0.21 -8.22
C ARG A 276 25.31 -0.11 -6.92
N ALA A 277 25.08 -1.22 -6.23
CA ALA A 277 24.47 -1.22 -4.90
C ALA A 277 25.25 -0.33 -3.93
N ASP A 278 26.59 -0.42 -3.90
CA ASP A 278 27.49 0.46 -3.14
C ASP A 278 27.32 1.94 -3.52
N SER A 279 27.17 2.23 -4.81
CA SER A 279 27.00 3.60 -5.32
C SER A 279 25.65 4.20 -4.92
N LEU A 280 24.57 3.42 -4.96
CA LEU A 280 23.24 3.82 -4.50
C LEU A 280 23.15 3.87 -2.96
N LEU A 281 23.86 2.99 -2.25
CA LEU A 281 24.03 3.04 -0.79
C LEU A 281 24.69 4.35 -0.34
N ALA A 282 25.77 4.78 -1.01
CA ALA A 282 26.42 6.05 -0.71
C ALA A 282 25.48 7.27 -0.89
N GLN A 283 24.58 7.22 -1.89
CA GLN A 283 23.55 8.25 -2.11
C GLN A 283 22.45 8.18 -1.05
N LEU A 284 22.01 6.98 -0.70
CA LEU A 284 21.01 6.71 0.34
C LEU A 284 21.45 7.24 1.72
N GLU A 285 22.69 6.96 2.12
CA GLU A 285 23.27 7.49 3.37
C GLU A 285 23.44 9.02 3.33
N SER A 286 23.70 9.61 2.15
CA SER A 286 23.71 11.06 1.99
C SER A 286 22.33 11.67 2.25
N ILE A 287 21.26 11.05 1.74
CA ILE A 287 19.87 11.49 1.98
C ILE A 287 19.48 11.33 3.46
N ARG A 288 19.83 10.20 4.09
CA ARG A 288 19.62 9.95 5.53
C ARG A 288 20.27 11.02 6.40
N ALA A 289 21.54 11.32 6.16
CA ALA A 289 22.26 12.38 6.90
C ALA A 289 21.62 13.77 6.75
N ILE A 290 20.91 14.04 5.65
CA ILE A 290 20.13 15.27 5.44
C ILE A 290 18.82 15.22 6.23
N LEU A 291 18.09 14.11 6.18
CA LEU A 291 16.83 13.92 6.90
C LEU A 291 17.04 13.93 8.43
N ASP A 292 18.08 13.28 8.95
CA ASP A 292 18.48 13.33 10.36
C ASP A 292 18.77 14.76 10.83
N ARG A 293 19.51 15.53 10.02
CA ARG A 293 19.84 16.94 10.32
C ARG A 293 18.57 17.82 10.34
N ILE A 294 17.57 17.47 9.53
CA ILE A 294 16.26 18.11 9.50
C ILE A 294 15.43 17.72 10.73
N ALA A 295 15.39 16.44 11.10
CA ALA A 295 14.70 15.95 12.30
C ALA A 295 15.30 16.53 13.61
N GLN A 296 16.60 16.80 13.64
CA GLN A 296 17.29 17.46 14.75
C GLN A 296 17.07 19.00 14.80
N SER A 297 16.40 19.59 13.80
CA SER A 297 16.23 21.05 13.70
C SER A 297 15.03 21.56 14.49
N GLN A 298 15.30 22.27 15.60
CA GLN A 298 14.28 22.73 16.56
C GLN A 298 13.42 23.92 16.10
N THR A 299 13.63 24.46 14.90
CA THR A 299 12.85 25.58 14.35
C THR A 299 12.73 25.48 12.84
N ASP A 300 11.63 25.99 12.28
CA ASP A 300 11.37 26.05 10.84
C ASP A 300 12.54 26.69 10.06
N LYS A 301 13.18 27.72 10.63
CA LYS A 301 14.36 28.36 10.04
C LYS A 301 15.56 27.41 9.96
N MET A 302 15.79 26.59 10.99
CA MET A 302 16.83 25.57 10.96
C MET A 302 16.50 24.45 9.98
N VAL A 303 15.22 24.02 9.89
CA VAL A 303 14.75 23.04 8.89
C VAL A 303 15.05 23.54 7.47
N VAL A 304 14.68 24.78 7.13
CA VAL A 304 14.99 25.40 5.83
C VAL A 304 16.49 25.43 5.56
N GLN A 305 17.31 25.80 6.55
CA GLN A 305 18.77 25.85 6.41
C GLN A 305 19.41 24.46 6.27
N ALA A 306 18.91 23.45 7.00
CA ALA A 306 19.37 22.07 6.91
C ALA A 306 19.01 21.45 5.55
N TYR A 307 17.78 21.65 5.08
CA TYR A 307 17.33 21.24 3.75
C TYR A 307 18.14 21.90 2.63
N GLN A 308 18.31 23.23 2.66
CA GLN A 308 19.09 23.94 1.63
C GLN A 308 20.57 23.51 1.60
N ALA A 309 21.21 23.32 2.76
CA ALA A 309 22.57 22.81 2.83
C ALA A 309 22.68 21.36 2.35
N GLY A 310 21.70 20.53 2.70
CA GLY A 310 21.62 19.13 2.27
C GLY A 310 21.47 18.98 0.77
N VAL A 311 20.48 19.66 0.16
CA VAL A 311 20.28 19.67 -1.29
C VAL A 311 21.50 20.23 -2.03
N ALA A 312 22.21 21.20 -1.46
CA ALA A 312 23.47 21.68 -2.04
C ALA A 312 24.60 20.63 -2.00
N ALA A 313 24.74 19.89 -0.90
CA ALA A 313 25.71 18.79 -0.77
C ALA A 313 25.36 17.60 -1.68
N LEU A 314 24.09 17.19 -1.71
CA LEU A 314 23.60 16.12 -2.57
C LEU A 314 23.79 16.45 -4.05
N ARG A 315 23.49 17.70 -4.47
CA ARG A 315 23.79 18.19 -5.83
C ARG A 315 25.29 18.25 -6.16
N LEU A 316 26.19 18.29 -5.17
CA LEU A 316 27.63 18.12 -5.42
C LEU A 316 27.97 16.64 -5.61
N SER A 317 27.40 15.75 -4.81
CA SER A 317 27.58 14.29 -4.96
C SER A 317 26.95 13.72 -6.24
N LEU A 318 25.94 14.38 -6.81
CA LEU A 318 25.26 13.98 -8.05
C LEU A 318 25.95 14.52 -9.32
N LYS A 319 26.79 15.55 -9.21
CA LYS A 319 27.38 16.27 -10.37
C LYS A 319 28.41 15.46 -11.15
N ASP A 320 29.01 14.45 -10.54
CA ASP A 320 29.92 13.53 -11.23
C ASP A 320 29.16 12.49 -12.08
N VAL A 321 27.81 12.51 -12.07
CA VAL A 321 26.96 11.76 -12.99
C VAL A 321 26.26 12.72 -13.96
N THR A 322 26.22 12.35 -15.24
CA THR A 322 25.79 13.21 -16.35
C THR A 322 24.28 13.36 -16.48
N VAL A 323 23.63 13.90 -15.44
CA VAL A 323 22.17 14.14 -15.39
C VAL A 323 21.87 15.62 -15.71
N GLU A 324 22.09 16.02 -16.95
CA GLU A 324 21.92 17.42 -17.41
C GLU A 324 20.45 17.85 -17.63
N ARG A 325 19.46 16.97 -17.40
CA ARG A 325 18.08 17.14 -17.93
C ARG A 325 16.94 17.24 -16.92
N ALA A 326 17.15 16.94 -15.63
CA ALA A 326 16.06 16.85 -14.65
C ALA A 326 16.02 18.05 -13.68
N GLU A 327 14.89 18.76 -13.62
CA GLU A 327 14.68 19.93 -12.73
C GLU A 327 14.41 19.52 -11.28
N ASN A 328 13.79 18.35 -11.07
CA ASN A 328 13.43 17.77 -9.78
C ASN A 328 14.51 16.78 -9.30
N LEU A 329 14.74 16.72 -7.98
CA LEU A 329 15.70 15.80 -7.37
C LEU A 329 15.20 14.34 -7.38
N VAL A 330 13.89 14.11 -7.32
CA VAL A 330 13.31 12.76 -7.49
C VAL A 330 13.56 12.25 -8.90
N ASP A 331 13.33 13.09 -9.91
CA ASP A 331 13.56 12.74 -11.32
C ASP A 331 15.04 12.48 -11.61
N GLN A 332 15.96 13.23 -10.97
CA GLN A 332 17.41 12.94 -11.04
C GLN A 332 17.74 11.54 -10.47
N ILE A 333 17.12 11.16 -9.36
CA ILE A 333 17.34 9.85 -8.72
C ILE A 333 16.66 8.70 -9.49
N GLN A 334 15.52 8.95 -10.13
CA GLN A 334 14.90 7.99 -11.04
C GLN A 334 15.73 7.81 -12.32
N GLU A 335 16.19 8.90 -12.94
CA GLU A 335 17.08 8.83 -14.12
C GLU A 335 18.42 8.13 -13.78
N LEU A 336 18.94 8.26 -12.55
CA LEU A 336 20.08 7.47 -12.09
C LEU A 336 19.80 5.96 -12.04
N CYS A 337 18.65 5.54 -11.51
CA CYS A 337 18.24 4.14 -11.50
C CYS A 337 18.09 3.61 -12.94
N ASP A 338 17.34 4.32 -13.78
CA ASP A 338 16.96 3.86 -15.11
C ASP A 338 18.17 3.84 -16.08
N THR A 339 19.04 4.85 -16.01
CA THR A 339 20.24 4.93 -16.87
C THR A 339 21.25 3.82 -16.56
N GLN A 340 21.38 3.40 -15.29
CA GLN A 340 22.26 2.27 -14.95
C GLN A 340 21.71 0.91 -15.41
N ASP A 341 20.40 0.79 -15.59
CA ASP A 341 19.76 -0.42 -16.10
C ASP A 341 19.80 -0.52 -17.63
N GLU A 342 19.69 0.60 -18.37
CA GLU A 342 19.84 0.58 -19.84
C GLU A 342 21.25 0.13 -20.29
N VAL A 343 22.28 0.53 -19.54
CA VAL A 343 23.69 0.11 -19.76
C VAL A 343 23.89 -1.41 -19.74
N ASN A 344 23.01 -2.18 -19.09
CA ASN A 344 23.07 -3.65 -19.12
C ASN A 344 22.66 -4.26 -20.47
N GLN A 345 21.82 -3.60 -21.27
CA GLN A 345 21.36 -4.16 -22.54
C GLN A 345 22.38 -3.96 -23.67
N THR A 346 23.11 -2.84 -23.66
CA THR A 346 24.00 -2.47 -24.77
C THR A 346 25.39 -3.12 -24.69
N ILE A 347 25.94 -3.36 -23.49
CA ILE A 347 27.31 -3.86 -23.31
C ILE A 347 27.37 -5.41 -23.33
N SER A 348 26.79 -6.00 -24.37
CA SER A 348 27.06 -7.39 -24.79
C SER A 348 28.30 -7.48 -25.72
N GLY A 349 28.75 -6.34 -26.28
CA GLY A 349 29.99 -6.23 -27.05
C GLY A 349 30.92 -5.13 -26.49
N GLY A 350 32.08 -5.53 -25.97
CA GLY A 350 33.06 -4.60 -25.38
C GLY A 350 34.07 -5.27 -24.45
N VAL A 351 34.99 -6.07 -24.99
CA VAL A 351 36.05 -6.74 -24.22
C VAL A 351 37.35 -5.94 -24.32
N THR A 352 37.71 -5.22 -23.25
CA THR A 352 39.04 -4.57 -23.10
C THR A 352 39.53 -4.48 -21.66
N ALA A 353 38.66 -4.20 -20.68
CA ALA A 353 39.00 -4.24 -19.25
C ALA A 353 39.04 -5.70 -18.76
N ALA A 354 40.13 -6.41 -19.09
CA ALA A 354 40.18 -7.88 -19.04
C ALA A 354 41.08 -8.47 -17.94
N ASP A 355 42.18 -7.82 -17.56
CA ASP A 355 43.23 -8.42 -16.72
C ASP A 355 43.22 -7.93 -15.25
N GLU A 356 42.96 -6.65 -14.97
CA GLU A 356 43.04 -6.12 -13.59
C GLU A 356 41.97 -6.70 -12.65
N ASP A 357 40.79 -7.06 -13.17
CA ASP A 357 39.73 -7.75 -12.43
C ASP A 357 39.95 -9.29 -12.33
N MET A 358 40.90 -9.87 -13.08
CA MET A 358 40.99 -11.34 -13.25
C MET A 358 41.53 -12.05 -12.02
N ASP A 359 42.65 -11.61 -11.47
CA ASP A 359 43.29 -12.27 -10.33
C ASP A 359 42.42 -12.17 -9.06
N GLU A 360 41.82 -11.00 -8.82
CA GLU A 360 40.88 -10.80 -7.71
C GLU A 360 39.65 -11.73 -7.82
N LEU A 361 39.13 -11.94 -9.04
CA LEU A 361 38.05 -12.91 -9.27
C LEU A 361 38.51 -14.36 -9.15
N GLU A 362 39.75 -14.70 -9.49
CA GLU A 362 40.30 -16.04 -9.26
C GLU A 362 40.45 -16.32 -7.76
N GLU A 363 40.76 -15.29 -6.95
CA GLU A 363 40.75 -15.36 -5.48
C GLU A 363 39.33 -15.44 -4.90
N GLU A 364 38.37 -14.63 -5.36
CA GLU A 364 36.95 -14.75 -4.95
C GLU A 364 36.37 -16.13 -5.28
N LEU A 365 36.60 -16.61 -6.51
CA LEU A 365 36.18 -17.93 -6.99
C LEU A 365 36.79 -19.06 -6.13
N LYS A 366 38.01 -18.87 -5.63
CA LYS A 366 38.69 -19.81 -4.71
C LYS A 366 38.11 -19.73 -3.30
N ALA A 367 37.82 -18.54 -2.77
CA ALA A 367 37.14 -18.37 -1.49
C ALA A 367 35.75 -19.03 -1.49
N LEU A 368 34.96 -18.82 -2.55
CA LEU A 368 33.66 -19.47 -2.75
C LEU A 368 33.76 -21.00 -2.89
N LEU A 369 34.88 -21.53 -3.39
CA LEU A 369 35.15 -22.97 -3.40
C LEU A 369 35.47 -23.49 -2.00
N ASP A 370 36.31 -22.80 -1.23
CA ASP A 370 36.70 -23.20 0.12
C ASP A 370 35.53 -23.09 1.11
N GLU A 371 34.69 -22.05 1.01
CA GLU A 371 33.41 -21.92 1.73
C GLU A 371 32.41 -23.03 1.36
N SER A 372 32.41 -23.49 0.10
CA SER A 372 31.50 -24.56 -0.36
C SER A 372 31.89 -25.98 0.07
N LYS A 373 33.05 -26.15 0.72
CA LYS A 373 33.43 -27.43 1.34
C LYS A 373 32.68 -27.56 2.67
N PRO A 374 31.84 -28.59 2.88
CA PRO A 374 31.37 -28.87 4.23
C PRO A 374 32.57 -29.19 5.12
N GLU A 375 32.53 -28.76 6.38
CA GLU A 375 33.53 -29.15 7.38
C GLU A 375 33.52 -30.67 7.54
N TYR A 376 34.45 -31.35 6.86
CA TYR A 376 34.74 -32.77 7.09
C TYR A 376 35.50 -32.89 8.42
N VAL A 377 34.73 -32.85 9.51
CA VAL A 377 35.19 -33.20 10.86
C VAL A 377 35.81 -34.60 10.77
N SER A 378 37.14 -34.65 10.83
CA SER A 378 37.91 -35.84 10.47
C SER A 378 38.02 -36.81 11.65
N ASP A 379 36.88 -37.30 12.12
CA ASP A 379 36.76 -38.35 13.14
C ASP A 379 36.02 -39.58 12.57
N LEU A 380 36.78 -40.40 11.84
CA LEU A 380 36.41 -41.80 11.55
C LEU A 380 37.45 -42.72 12.21
N PRO A 381 37.08 -43.47 13.28
CA PRO A 381 38.02 -44.39 13.91
C PRO A 381 38.34 -45.56 12.98
N ALA A 382 39.59 -46.04 13.03
CA ALA A 382 40.09 -47.07 12.14
C ALA A 382 39.38 -48.43 12.32
N VAL A 383 39.08 -49.10 11.20
CA VAL A 383 38.47 -50.44 11.17
C VAL A 383 39.48 -51.50 11.62
N PRO A 384 39.20 -52.31 12.66
CA PRO A 384 40.06 -53.43 13.04
C PRO A 384 39.86 -54.63 12.10
N THR A 385 40.94 -55.14 11.50
CA THR A 385 40.97 -56.40 10.75
C THR A 385 41.09 -57.61 11.66
N SER A 386 40.26 -58.64 11.46
CA SER A 386 40.49 -59.99 11.97
C SER A 386 39.64 -61.04 11.23
N ASP A 387 40.29 -62.06 10.65
CA ASP A 387 39.64 -63.19 9.97
C ASP A 387 39.43 -64.38 10.90
N LEU A 388 38.22 -64.98 10.91
CA LEU A 388 38.03 -66.42 11.23
C LEU A 388 36.82 -67.01 10.48
N ARG A 389 36.78 -68.34 10.37
CA ARG A 389 35.91 -69.13 9.45
C ARG A 389 34.60 -69.67 10.09
N PRO A 390 33.60 -70.10 9.27
CA PRO A 390 32.25 -70.48 9.71
C PRO A 390 32.15 -71.95 10.18
N PRO A 391 31.04 -72.38 10.82
CA PRO A 391 29.90 -72.95 10.06
C PRO A 391 28.48 -72.72 10.65
N GLY A 392 27.42 -72.90 9.84
CA GLY A 392 26.08 -73.28 10.32
C GLY A 392 24.87 -72.44 9.86
N GLU A 393 24.07 -73.00 8.95
CA GLU A 393 22.61 -72.72 8.81
C GLU A 393 21.81 -73.65 9.76
N PRO A 394 20.45 -73.53 9.94
CA PRO A 394 19.45 -72.62 9.37
C PRO A 394 18.75 -71.78 10.49
N THR A 395 17.64 -71.04 10.37
CA THR A 395 16.42 -71.09 9.51
C THR A 395 15.83 -69.70 9.22
N ALA A 396 14.95 -69.61 8.20
CA ALA A 396 14.36 -68.36 7.72
C ALA A 396 13.12 -67.87 8.51
N ALA A 397 12.93 -66.54 8.48
CA ALA A 397 11.64 -65.87 8.70
C ALA A 397 11.56 -64.65 7.75
N SER A 398 10.44 -64.47 7.06
CA SER A 398 10.33 -63.53 5.92
C SER A 398 9.87 -62.13 6.31
N LEU A 399 10.37 -61.12 5.60
CA LEU A 399 9.76 -59.78 5.50
C LEU A 399 9.38 -59.50 4.04
N PRO A 400 8.22 -58.85 3.76
CA PRO A 400 7.79 -58.56 2.40
C PRO A 400 8.57 -57.39 1.79
N ALA A 401 8.82 -57.45 0.48
CA ALA A 401 9.55 -56.42 -0.26
C ALA A 401 8.71 -55.16 -0.51
N VAL A 402 9.32 -53.98 -0.34
CA VAL A 402 8.73 -52.70 -0.75
C VAL A 402 8.96 -52.51 -2.25
N HIS A 403 7.89 -52.35 -3.02
CA HIS A 403 7.97 -51.99 -4.44
C HIS A 403 8.54 -50.58 -4.62
N GLN A 404 9.80 -50.47 -5.02
CA GLN A 404 10.33 -49.25 -5.63
C GLN A 404 9.96 -49.23 -7.12
N SER A 405 8.81 -48.62 -7.44
CA SER A 405 8.36 -48.41 -8.81
C SER A 405 9.29 -47.41 -9.51
N ARG A 406 10.26 -47.94 -10.26
CA ARG A 406 11.25 -47.16 -11.01
C ARG A 406 10.61 -46.56 -12.25
N LEU A 407 10.06 -45.34 -12.11
CA LEU A 407 9.52 -44.57 -13.24
C LEU A 407 10.65 -44.11 -14.16
N SER A 408 10.94 -44.90 -15.19
CA SER A 408 11.79 -44.51 -16.32
C SER A 408 10.95 -43.76 -17.35
N ILE A 409 10.70 -42.49 -17.11
CA ILE A 409 10.28 -41.54 -18.14
C ILE A 409 11.54 -41.22 -18.97
N THR A 410 11.45 -41.31 -20.29
CA THR A 410 12.55 -40.90 -21.18
C THR A 410 12.34 -39.48 -21.67
N ASP A 411 13.42 -38.80 -22.08
CA ASP A 411 13.37 -37.38 -22.47
C ASP A 411 12.42 -37.15 -23.66
N GLU A 412 12.25 -38.13 -24.56
CA GLU A 412 11.30 -38.02 -25.68
C GLU A 412 9.84 -37.92 -25.21
N GLN A 413 9.47 -38.62 -24.13
CA GLN A 413 8.12 -38.54 -23.55
C GLN A 413 7.85 -37.18 -22.88
N LEU A 414 8.91 -36.56 -22.35
CA LEU A 414 8.80 -35.25 -21.72
C LEU A 414 8.59 -34.13 -22.76
N GLU A 415 9.23 -34.26 -23.92
CA GLU A 415 9.11 -33.30 -25.04
C GLU A 415 7.76 -33.45 -25.79
N GLU A 416 7.20 -34.67 -25.88
CA GLU A 416 5.86 -34.91 -26.43
C GLU A 416 4.75 -34.25 -25.58
N GLU A 417 4.80 -34.37 -24.25
CA GLU A 417 3.89 -33.64 -23.32
C GLU A 417 4.02 -32.11 -23.47
N LEU A 418 5.25 -31.60 -23.59
CA LEU A 418 5.52 -30.16 -23.78
C LEU A 418 4.95 -29.63 -25.12
N SER A 419 4.93 -30.47 -26.16
CA SER A 419 4.30 -30.15 -27.46
C SER A 419 2.77 -30.09 -27.39
N GLN A 420 2.14 -30.87 -26.51
CA GLN A 420 0.68 -30.83 -26.32
C GLN A 420 0.23 -29.62 -25.49
N LEU A 421 1.02 -29.22 -24.49
CA LEU A 421 0.75 -28.03 -23.67
C LEU A 421 0.84 -26.70 -24.46
N THR A 422 1.55 -26.67 -25.59
CA THR A 422 1.73 -25.45 -26.40
C THR A 422 0.65 -25.24 -27.48
N LEU A 423 -0.29 -26.17 -27.65
CA LEU A 423 -1.36 -26.09 -28.66
C LEU A 423 -2.74 -25.67 -28.11
N THR A 424 -2.86 -25.35 -26.81
CA THR A 424 -4.14 -25.02 -26.15
C THR A 424 -4.38 -23.52 -25.88
N ASP A 425 -3.83 -22.61 -26.69
CA ASP A 425 -4.39 -21.25 -26.83
C ASP A 425 -4.75 -20.93 -28.29
N SER A 426 -6.06 -20.95 -28.57
CA SER A 426 -6.65 -20.44 -29.81
C SER A 426 -8.12 -20.04 -29.59
N GLY A 427 -8.35 -19.15 -28.62
CA GLY A 427 -9.68 -18.86 -28.06
C GLY A 427 -10.46 -17.64 -28.58
N PHE A 428 -9.94 -16.81 -29.49
CA PHE A 428 -10.59 -15.53 -29.87
C PHE A 428 -11.03 -15.42 -31.34
N GLN A 429 -12.34 -15.29 -31.55
CA GLN A 429 -13.00 -15.07 -32.85
C GLN A 429 -13.33 -13.58 -33.07
N PRO A 430 -12.68 -12.87 -34.02
CA PRO A 430 -13.06 -11.51 -34.38
C PRO A 430 -14.33 -11.50 -35.25
N LYS A 431 -15.45 -11.02 -34.68
CA LYS A 431 -16.72 -10.89 -35.42
C LYS A 431 -16.60 -9.88 -36.57
N LYS A 432 -17.01 -10.27 -37.77
CA LYS A 432 -17.19 -9.35 -38.91
C LYS A 432 -18.24 -8.28 -38.56
N ALA A 433 -17.83 -7.01 -38.61
CA ALA A 433 -18.72 -5.86 -38.68
C ALA A 433 -18.51 -5.15 -40.03
N THR A 434 -19.58 -4.92 -40.77
CA THR A 434 -19.55 -4.35 -42.13
C THR A 434 -19.34 -2.84 -42.11
N SER A 435 -18.27 -2.35 -42.72
CA SER A 435 -18.09 -0.91 -42.99
C SER A 435 -18.89 -0.47 -44.22
N PRO A 436 -19.67 0.62 -44.16
CA PRO A 436 -20.36 1.18 -45.33
C PRO A 436 -19.39 1.90 -46.28
N ALA A 437 -19.77 2.01 -47.55
CA ALA A 437 -18.90 2.50 -48.62
C ALA A 437 -18.61 4.02 -48.54
N ARG A 438 -17.37 4.41 -48.84
CA ARG A 438 -17.04 5.79 -49.22
C ARG A 438 -17.71 6.13 -50.55
N ARG A 439 -18.54 7.17 -50.57
CA ARG A 439 -18.81 7.96 -51.79
C ARG A 439 -17.75 9.06 -51.89
N LEU A 440 -17.28 9.33 -53.10
CA LEU A 440 -16.33 10.39 -53.43
C LEU A 440 -17.04 11.63 -54.02
N GLU A 441 -16.24 12.68 -54.23
CA GLU A 441 -16.56 13.95 -54.91
C GLU A 441 -17.40 14.98 -54.12
N PRO A 442 -17.21 16.29 -54.40
CA PRO A 442 -15.92 16.95 -54.54
C PRO A 442 -15.84 18.26 -53.72
N ALA A 443 -14.70 18.95 -53.75
CA ALA A 443 -14.54 20.26 -53.12
C ALA A 443 -14.92 21.42 -54.07
N GLN A 444 -15.66 22.39 -53.55
CA GLN A 444 -15.75 23.78 -53.99
C GLN A 444 -16.11 24.67 -52.80
#